data_AF-A0A3N5V8Z6-F1
#
_entry.id   AF-A0A3N5V8Z6-F1
#
_cell.length_a   1.000
_cell.length_b   1.000
_cell.length_c   1.000
_cell.angle_alpha   90.00
_cell.angle_beta   90.00
_cell.angle_gamma   90.00
#
_symmetry.space_group_name_H-M   'P 1'
#
loop_
_entity.id
_entity.type
_entity.pdbx_description
1 polymer ?
#
loop_
_entity_poly.entity_id
_entity_poly.type
_entity_poly.pdbx_seq_one_letter_code
_entity_poly.pdbx_strand_id
1 'polypeptide(L)'
;MQQRFLEASAEAEKKQEERFSIWLKGEDIPFIGDEAAQAYRKRVTLLKDAIQLKQRPVRIPICPSAGFFPMQYAGITMYDAMYDYRALGTAWEAYHLDLEPDAYNGPTTIVPGKVLDILDLKLYEWPGHGVSHEREYQYVEAEYMKAEEYQDLIDDPTAYFLNVYFPRIFGSLKPLATFPLLPPVNEIPMVPPLAMPFGAENMKAALECLAKAGEEALRWRAAIREIGGRIMGKGFPAFSGGFTKAPFDVIGDSLRGTRGVMLDMFRFP
;
A
#
# COMPACT_ATOMS: atom_id res chain seq x y z
N MET A 1 12.83 -22.46 14.35
CA MET A 1 13.34 -21.35 13.51
C MET A 1 14.72 -21.75 13.02
N GLN A 2 14.99 -21.77 11.71
CA GLN A 2 16.31 -22.17 11.19
C GLN A 2 17.38 -21.16 11.64
N GLN A 3 18.59 -21.64 11.98
CA GLN A 3 19.68 -20.81 12.51
C GLN A 3 20.03 -19.61 11.61
N ARG A 4 19.83 -19.75 10.29
CA ARG A 4 20.02 -18.66 9.30
C ARG A 4 19.19 -17.40 9.56
N PHE A 5 18.12 -17.48 10.35
CA PHE A 5 17.26 -16.34 10.69
C PHE A 5 17.64 -15.68 12.02
N LEU A 6 18.61 -16.24 12.74
CA LEU A 6 19.06 -15.75 14.05
C LEU A 6 20.41 -15.02 13.97
N GLU A 7 21.18 -15.25 12.92
CA GLU A 7 22.51 -14.68 12.73
C GLU A 7 22.53 -13.76 11.49
N ALA A 8 23.12 -12.57 11.64
CA ALA A 8 23.36 -11.69 10.51
C ALA A 8 24.45 -12.30 9.59
N SER A 9 24.32 -12.09 8.28
CA SER A 9 25.37 -12.54 7.36
C SER A 9 26.69 -11.78 7.59
N ALA A 10 27.82 -12.39 7.28
CA ALA A 10 29.15 -11.76 7.44
C ALA A 10 29.29 -10.43 6.66
N GLU A 11 28.48 -10.23 5.62
CA GLU A 11 28.47 -9.01 4.81
C GLU A 11 27.43 -7.98 5.27
N ALA A 12 26.66 -8.25 6.33
CA ALA A 12 25.52 -7.42 6.73
C ALA A 12 25.93 -5.96 7.00
N GLU A 13 27.04 -5.76 7.71
CA GLU A 13 27.57 -4.42 8.00
C GLU A 13 27.97 -3.67 6.73
N LYS A 14 28.71 -4.34 5.83
CA LYS A 14 29.10 -3.77 4.54
C LYS A 14 27.88 -3.36 3.72
N LYS A 15 26.89 -4.25 3.60
CA LYS A 15 25.64 -3.99 2.86
C LYS A 15 24.85 -2.83 3.48
N GLN A 16 24.80 -2.76 4.81
CA GLN A 16 24.12 -1.65 5.48
C GLN A 16 24.83 -0.31 5.20
N GLU A 17 26.16 -0.26 5.26
CA GLU A 17 26.93 0.94 4.97
C GLU A 17 26.79 1.37 3.50
N GLU A 18 26.76 0.41 2.56
CA GLU A 18 26.45 0.69 1.15
C GLU A 18 25.06 1.34 0.98
N ARG A 19 24.04 0.85 1.70
CA ARG A 19 22.69 1.45 1.68
C ARG A 19 22.69 2.86 2.26
N PHE A 20 23.39 3.10 3.36
CA PHE A 20 23.53 4.45 3.93
C PHE A 20 24.29 5.39 2.99
N SER A 21 25.33 4.90 2.30
CA SER A 21 26.06 5.69 1.31
C SER A 21 25.16 6.12 0.16
N ILE A 22 24.34 5.21 -0.39
CA ILE A 22 23.34 5.53 -1.42
C ILE A 22 22.35 6.58 -0.88
N TRP A 23 21.83 6.36 0.33
CA TRP A 23 20.85 7.27 0.92
C TRP A 23 21.42 8.67 1.17
N LEU A 24 22.66 8.78 1.67
CA LEU A 24 23.37 10.04 1.90
C LEU A 24 23.68 10.80 0.62
N LYS A 25 23.94 10.11 -0.49
CA LYS A 25 24.20 10.77 -1.77
C LYS A 25 22.96 11.47 -2.31
N GLY A 26 21.77 10.87 -2.12
CA GLY A 26 20.53 11.40 -2.67
C GLY A 26 20.58 11.53 -4.20
N GLU A 27 21.15 10.52 -4.88
CA GLU A 27 21.21 10.49 -6.36
C GLU A 27 19.79 10.64 -6.94
N ASP A 28 19.66 11.41 -8.03
CA ASP A 28 18.41 11.72 -8.72
C ASP A 28 17.35 12.52 -7.93
N ILE A 29 17.70 13.05 -6.74
CA ILE A 29 16.82 13.98 -6.01
C ILE A 29 16.95 15.39 -6.60
N PRO A 30 15.85 16.04 -7.03
CA PRO A 30 15.87 17.39 -7.57
C PRO A 30 15.98 18.44 -6.45
N PHE A 31 17.16 18.55 -5.82
CA PHE A 31 17.39 19.52 -4.76
C PHE A 31 17.19 20.97 -5.25
N ILE A 32 16.47 21.77 -4.46
CA ILE A 32 16.19 23.19 -4.79
C ILE A 32 17.35 24.14 -4.45
N GLY A 33 18.48 23.62 -3.99
CA GLY A 33 19.69 24.38 -3.66
C GLY A 33 20.64 23.61 -2.72
N ASP A 34 21.82 24.17 -2.51
CA ASP A 34 22.86 23.56 -1.66
C ASP A 34 22.40 23.42 -0.20
N GLU A 35 21.61 24.38 0.30
CA GLU A 35 21.05 24.34 1.65
C GLU A 35 20.12 23.13 1.84
N ALA A 36 19.24 22.87 0.88
CA ALA A 36 18.35 21.70 0.91
C ALA A 36 19.12 20.38 0.84
N ALA A 37 20.14 20.30 0.00
CA ALA A 37 21.01 19.13 -0.09
C ALA A 37 21.80 18.89 1.22
N GLN A 38 22.27 19.96 1.87
CA GLN A 38 22.92 19.86 3.18
C GLN A 38 21.95 19.44 4.28
N ALA A 39 20.74 20.01 4.30
CA ALA A 39 19.69 19.65 5.26
C ALA A 39 19.30 18.17 5.14
N TYR A 40 19.14 17.69 3.90
CA TYR A 40 18.94 16.26 3.60
C TYR A 40 20.04 15.40 4.20
N ARG A 41 21.32 15.71 3.93
CA ARG A 41 22.45 14.93 4.42
C ARG A 41 22.53 14.93 5.95
N LYS A 42 22.28 16.07 6.59
CA LYS A 42 22.23 16.18 8.06
C LYS A 42 21.14 15.27 8.65
N ARG A 43 19.93 15.27 8.06
CA ARG A 43 18.83 14.39 8.49
C ARG A 43 19.16 12.91 8.27
N VAL A 44 19.72 12.53 7.11
CA VAL A 44 20.15 11.14 6.87
C VAL A 44 21.24 10.71 7.86
N THR A 45 22.22 11.56 8.17
CA THR A 45 23.24 11.26 9.19
C THR A 45 22.61 11.08 10.57
N LEU A 46 21.67 11.96 10.96
CA LEU A 46 20.94 11.84 12.21
C LEU A 46 20.22 10.48 12.32
N LEU A 47 19.55 10.06 11.23
CA LEU A 47 18.86 8.77 11.15
C LEU A 47 19.84 7.60 11.20
N LYS A 48 20.96 7.68 10.47
CA LYS A 48 22.03 6.68 10.46
C LYS A 48 22.58 6.46 11.87
N ASP A 49 22.93 7.53 12.58
CA ASP A 49 23.50 7.46 13.93
C ASP A 49 22.51 6.81 14.91
N ALA A 50 21.23 7.20 14.82
CA ALA A 50 20.16 6.61 15.63
C ALA A 50 19.89 5.14 15.32
N ILE A 51 19.96 4.71 14.05
CA ILE A 51 19.73 3.32 13.63
C ILE A 51 20.92 2.42 13.99
N GLN A 52 22.15 2.88 13.74
CA GLN A 52 23.35 2.06 13.94
C GLN A 52 23.77 1.96 15.41
N LEU A 53 23.40 2.95 16.25
CA LEU A 53 23.78 3.01 17.66
C LEU A 53 25.31 2.99 17.89
N LYS A 54 26.10 3.33 16.87
CA LYS A 54 27.57 3.42 16.94
C LYS A 54 28.05 4.79 17.40
N GLN A 55 27.37 5.83 16.95
CA GLN A 55 27.61 7.21 17.36
C GLN A 55 26.33 7.75 18.01
N ARG A 56 26.50 8.60 19.04
CA ARG A 56 25.35 9.24 19.67
C ARG A 56 24.78 10.28 18.70
N PRO A 57 23.49 10.18 18.30
CA PRO A 57 22.89 11.20 17.45
C PRO A 57 22.80 12.53 18.21
N VAL A 58 22.94 13.64 17.49
CA VAL A 58 22.94 15.00 18.09
C VAL A 58 21.63 15.36 18.79
N ARG A 59 20.53 14.69 18.41
CA ARG A 59 19.24 14.68 19.10
C ARG A 59 18.44 13.44 18.69
N ILE A 60 17.24 13.26 19.23
CA ILE A 60 16.34 12.19 18.80
C ILE A 60 15.72 12.60 17.44
N PRO A 61 15.74 11.74 16.40
CA PRO A 61 15.05 12.00 15.15
C PRO A 61 13.53 11.83 15.29
N ILE A 62 12.75 12.70 14.64
CA ILE A 62 11.28 12.73 14.64
C ILE A 62 10.79 12.25 13.26
N CYS A 63 10.27 11.02 13.20
CA CYS A 63 9.91 10.33 11.96
C CYS A 63 8.49 9.73 12.03
N PRO A 64 7.45 10.56 12.20
CA PRO A 64 6.09 10.05 12.42
C PRO A 64 5.53 9.36 11.17
N SER A 65 4.73 8.32 11.39
CA SER A 65 3.74 7.88 10.41
C SER A 65 2.53 8.80 10.51
N ALA A 66 2.45 9.79 9.63
CA ALA A 66 1.53 10.92 9.80
C ALA A 66 0.05 10.58 9.54
N GLY A 67 -0.24 9.42 8.89
CA GLY A 67 -1.61 9.03 8.56
C GLY A 67 -2.34 10.16 7.82
N PHE A 68 -3.50 10.57 8.36
CA PHE A 68 -4.29 11.68 7.80
C PHE A 68 -4.02 13.05 8.44
N PHE A 69 -3.11 13.14 9.41
CA PHE A 69 -2.82 14.39 10.10
C PHE A 69 -2.42 15.56 9.17
N PRO A 70 -1.63 15.36 8.08
CA PRO A 70 -1.30 16.46 7.16
C PRO A 70 -2.53 17.15 6.54
N MET A 71 -3.61 16.40 6.30
CA MET A 71 -4.86 16.94 5.77
C MET A 71 -5.57 17.79 6.81
N GLN A 72 -5.68 17.29 8.04
CA GLN A 72 -6.26 18.04 9.16
C GLN A 72 -5.49 19.34 9.42
N TYR A 73 -4.15 19.28 9.37
CA TYR A 73 -3.28 20.43 9.56
C TYR A 73 -3.49 21.50 8.49
N ALA A 74 -3.64 21.09 7.23
CA ALA A 74 -3.83 22.00 6.09
C ALA A 74 -5.29 22.43 5.86
N GLY A 75 -6.24 21.93 6.67
CA GLY A 75 -7.67 22.19 6.47
C GLY A 75 -8.24 21.59 5.18
N ILE A 76 -7.63 20.51 4.69
CA ILE A 76 -8.08 19.76 3.51
C ILE A 76 -8.92 18.58 3.97
N THR A 77 -10.07 18.37 3.34
CA THR A 77 -10.96 17.27 3.70
C THR A 77 -10.33 15.92 3.33
N MET A 78 -10.71 14.85 4.02
CA MET A 78 -10.23 13.51 3.70
C MET A 78 -10.70 13.06 2.31
N TYR A 79 -11.88 13.51 1.90
CA TYR A 79 -12.39 13.34 0.53
C TYR A 79 -11.45 13.98 -0.50
N ASP A 80 -11.17 15.28 -0.37
CA ASP A 80 -10.32 15.98 -1.34
C ASP A 80 -8.93 15.37 -1.44
N ALA A 81 -8.37 14.89 -0.33
CA ALA A 81 -7.08 14.19 -0.35
C ALA A 81 -7.09 12.87 -1.13
N MET A 82 -8.22 12.15 -1.14
CA MET A 82 -8.38 10.88 -1.86
C MET A 82 -8.76 11.06 -3.34
N TYR A 83 -9.32 12.22 -3.74
CA TYR A 83 -9.85 12.47 -5.08
C TYR A 83 -9.12 13.58 -5.86
N ASP A 84 -8.46 14.52 -5.18
CA ASP A 84 -7.62 15.58 -5.77
C ASP A 84 -6.17 15.46 -5.28
N TYR A 85 -5.32 14.89 -6.14
CA TYR A 85 -3.91 14.68 -5.79
C TYR A 85 -3.10 15.98 -5.69
N ARG A 86 -3.60 17.11 -6.22
CA ARG A 86 -2.98 18.41 -5.98
C ARG A 86 -3.25 18.86 -4.55
N ALA A 87 -4.49 18.73 -4.08
CA ALA A 87 -4.86 19.00 -2.69
C ALA A 87 -4.04 18.13 -1.73
N LEU A 88 -3.93 16.82 -2.01
CA LEU A 88 -3.05 15.91 -1.27
C LEU A 88 -1.61 16.42 -1.20
N GLY A 89 -1.05 16.84 -2.34
CA GLY A 89 0.29 17.40 -2.41
C GLY A 89 0.45 18.68 -1.59
N THR A 90 -0.52 19.58 -1.61
CA THR A 90 -0.51 20.82 -0.82
C THR A 90 -0.52 20.52 0.68
N ALA A 91 -1.38 19.62 1.15
CA ALA A 91 -1.39 19.21 2.56
C ALA A 91 -0.05 18.63 3.00
N TRP A 92 0.51 17.73 2.18
CA TRP A 92 1.76 17.06 2.51
C TRP A 92 2.94 18.03 2.54
N GLU A 93 2.97 19.01 1.64
CA GLU A 93 4.01 20.04 1.65
C GLU A 93 3.90 20.98 2.84
N ALA A 94 2.70 21.46 3.17
CA ALA A 94 2.49 22.34 4.32
C ALA A 94 2.99 21.68 5.61
N TYR A 95 2.59 20.42 5.84
CA TYR A 95 3.03 19.65 6.99
C TYR A 95 4.58 19.52 7.09
N HIS A 96 5.26 19.21 5.98
CA HIS A 96 6.72 19.05 6.01
C HIS A 96 7.48 20.38 6.14
N LEU A 97 6.96 21.46 5.54
CA LEU A 97 7.58 22.78 5.60
C LEU A 97 7.41 23.43 6.97
N ASP A 98 6.25 23.28 7.60
CA ASP A 98 5.94 24.00 8.83
C ASP A 98 6.38 23.24 10.09
N LEU A 99 6.35 21.91 10.06
CA LEU A 99 6.70 21.07 11.23
C LEU A 99 8.07 20.40 11.13
N GLU A 100 8.70 20.45 9.95
CA GLU A 100 10.06 19.99 9.68
C GLU A 100 10.46 18.63 10.30
N PRO A 101 9.70 17.54 10.06
CA PRO A 101 10.12 16.22 10.54
C PRO A 101 11.48 15.81 9.94
N ASP A 102 12.18 14.89 10.58
CA ASP A 102 13.50 14.43 10.11
C ASP A 102 13.42 13.48 8.92
N ALA A 103 12.22 12.99 8.64
CA ALA A 103 11.94 12.01 7.62
C ALA A 103 10.59 12.29 6.96
N TYR A 104 10.56 12.04 5.66
CA TYR A 104 9.36 12.02 4.84
C TYR A 104 8.82 10.59 4.74
N ASN A 105 7.54 10.42 5.08
CA ASN A 105 6.75 9.26 4.71
C ASN A 105 5.77 9.69 3.61
N GLY A 106 5.78 8.99 2.48
CA GLY A 106 4.93 9.35 1.37
C GLY A 106 3.44 9.18 1.66
N PRO A 107 2.56 9.93 0.97
CA PRO A 107 1.11 9.82 1.16
C PRO A 107 0.51 8.53 0.58
N THR A 108 1.27 7.43 0.51
CA THR A 108 0.82 6.16 -0.06
C THR A 108 -0.34 5.51 0.70
N THR A 109 -0.53 5.88 1.96
CA THR A 109 -1.67 5.45 2.77
C THR A 109 -2.97 6.17 2.38
N ILE A 110 -2.87 7.30 1.66
CA ILE A 110 -4.02 8.03 1.15
C ILE A 110 -4.34 7.47 -0.22
N VAL A 111 -5.10 6.37 -0.21
CA VAL A 111 -5.44 5.61 -1.41
C VAL A 111 -6.39 6.40 -2.32
N PRO A 112 -6.33 6.21 -3.65
CA PRO A 112 -7.17 6.95 -4.58
C PRO A 112 -8.63 6.50 -4.49
N GLY A 113 -9.53 7.36 -4.01
CA GLY A 113 -10.94 7.03 -3.80
C GLY A 113 -11.63 6.57 -5.09
N LYS A 114 -11.26 7.16 -6.22
CA LYS A 114 -11.80 6.80 -7.54
C LYS A 114 -11.48 5.36 -7.97
N VAL A 115 -10.36 4.78 -7.53
CA VAL A 115 -10.09 3.35 -7.76
C VAL A 115 -11.08 2.49 -6.97
N LEU A 116 -11.39 2.90 -5.74
CA LEU A 116 -12.36 2.21 -4.88
C LEU A 116 -13.77 2.29 -5.47
N ASP A 117 -14.15 3.44 -6.02
CA ASP A 117 -15.43 3.65 -6.71
C ASP A 117 -15.56 2.72 -7.93
N ILE A 118 -14.54 2.69 -8.80
CA ILE A 118 -14.55 1.89 -10.04
C ILE A 118 -14.70 0.40 -9.73
N LEU A 119 -14.01 -0.07 -8.69
CA LEU A 119 -14.05 -1.48 -8.29
C LEU A 119 -15.26 -1.82 -7.39
N ASP A 120 -16.01 -0.81 -6.94
CA ASP A 120 -17.10 -0.94 -5.99
C ASP A 120 -16.65 -1.71 -4.72
N LEU A 121 -15.59 -1.20 -4.08
CA LEU A 121 -14.98 -1.82 -2.89
C LEU A 121 -16.00 -1.96 -1.75
N LYS A 122 -16.00 -3.11 -1.06
CA LYS A 122 -16.91 -3.43 0.05
C LYS A 122 -16.25 -3.53 1.42
N LEU A 123 -14.92 -3.67 1.47
CA LEU A 123 -14.19 -3.88 2.73
C LEU A 123 -14.15 -2.66 3.65
N TYR A 124 -14.26 -1.47 3.09
CA TYR A 124 -14.09 -0.21 3.80
C TYR A 124 -15.26 0.72 3.51
N GLU A 125 -15.57 1.55 4.49
CA GLU A 125 -16.26 2.82 4.28
C GLU A 125 -15.19 3.91 4.19
N TRP A 126 -15.35 4.88 3.28
CA TRP A 126 -14.40 5.96 3.08
C TRP A 126 -15.15 7.28 2.83
N PRO A 127 -14.47 8.45 2.85
CA PRO A 127 -15.11 9.73 2.58
C PRO A 127 -16.08 9.69 1.38
N GLY A 128 -17.34 10.04 1.62
CA GLY A 128 -18.39 10.03 0.59
C GLY A 128 -19.07 8.67 0.40
N HIS A 129 -18.60 7.63 1.09
CA HIS A 129 -19.04 6.24 0.98
C HIS A 129 -19.10 5.59 2.38
N GLY A 130 -20.16 5.90 3.14
CA GLY A 130 -20.40 5.38 4.50
C GLY A 130 -19.94 6.31 5.62
N VAL A 131 -18.87 7.08 5.40
CA VAL A 131 -18.43 8.14 6.33
C VAL A 131 -18.46 9.53 5.67
N SER A 132 -18.57 10.58 6.50
CA SER A 132 -18.57 11.98 6.03
C SER A 132 -17.25 12.36 5.37
N HIS A 133 -17.24 13.41 4.55
CA HIS A 133 -16.05 13.87 3.82
C HIS A 133 -14.85 14.24 4.72
N GLU A 134 -15.11 14.58 5.98
CA GLU A 134 -14.08 14.94 6.98
C GLU A 134 -13.46 13.76 7.73
N ARG A 135 -13.97 12.54 7.55
CA ARG A 135 -13.60 11.37 8.36
C ARG A 135 -12.71 10.43 7.59
N GLU A 136 -11.75 9.83 8.27
CA GLU A 136 -10.87 8.80 7.70
C GLU A 136 -11.65 7.53 7.35
N TYR A 137 -11.12 6.72 6.42
CA TYR A 137 -11.74 5.45 6.07
C TYR A 137 -11.75 4.47 7.25
N GLN A 138 -12.75 3.60 7.29
CA GLN A 138 -12.97 2.62 8.34
C GLN A 138 -13.13 1.23 7.73
N TYR A 139 -12.44 0.25 8.31
CA TYR A 139 -12.63 -1.15 7.94
C TYR A 139 -13.97 -1.65 8.48
N VAL A 140 -14.77 -2.26 7.63
CA VAL A 140 -16.05 -2.86 8.01
C VAL A 140 -15.93 -4.38 7.90
N GLU A 141 -15.60 -5.01 9.04
CA GLU A 141 -15.39 -6.44 9.10
C GLU A 141 -16.67 -7.20 8.71
N ALA A 142 -16.52 -8.16 7.81
CA ALA A 142 -17.54 -9.14 7.46
C ALA A 142 -16.88 -10.49 7.16
N GLU A 143 -17.69 -11.53 6.99
CA GLU A 143 -17.18 -12.87 6.65
C GLU A 143 -16.93 -12.98 5.14
N TYR A 144 -15.71 -12.59 4.72
CA TYR A 144 -15.27 -12.66 3.32
C TYR A 144 -14.59 -13.98 2.97
N MET A 145 -14.04 -14.68 3.96
CA MET A 145 -13.53 -16.05 3.87
C MET A 145 -14.22 -16.93 4.91
N LYS A 146 -14.68 -18.10 4.46
CA LYS A 146 -15.31 -19.11 5.33
C LYS A 146 -14.27 -20.06 5.92
N ALA A 147 -14.62 -20.75 7.00
CA ALA A 147 -13.73 -21.70 7.65
C ALA A 147 -13.36 -22.89 6.73
N GLU A 148 -14.24 -23.27 5.80
CA GLU A 148 -13.99 -24.40 4.90
C GLU A 148 -13.05 -24.03 3.74
N GLU A 149 -12.74 -22.75 3.56
CA GLU A 149 -11.99 -22.22 2.40
C GLU A 149 -10.48 -22.10 2.67
N TYR A 150 -9.99 -22.49 3.85
CA TYR A 150 -8.54 -22.47 4.13
C TYR A 150 -7.77 -23.32 3.13
N GLN A 151 -8.29 -24.49 2.75
CA GLN A 151 -7.60 -25.37 1.83
C GLN A 151 -7.52 -24.77 0.42
N ASP A 152 -8.59 -24.13 -0.06
CA ASP A 152 -8.60 -23.44 -1.36
C ASP A 152 -7.55 -22.32 -1.41
N LEU A 153 -7.43 -21.54 -0.33
CA LEU A 153 -6.40 -20.50 -0.19
C LEU A 153 -4.99 -21.10 -0.15
N ILE A 154 -4.78 -22.24 0.52
CA ILE A 154 -3.46 -22.89 0.64
C ILE A 154 -3.03 -23.51 -0.69
N ASP A 155 -3.94 -24.21 -1.37
CA ASP A 155 -3.64 -24.97 -2.58
C ASP A 155 -3.39 -24.06 -3.78
N ASP A 156 -4.20 -23.01 -3.95
CA ASP A 156 -4.03 -22.02 -5.01
C ASP A 156 -4.51 -20.63 -4.57
N PRO A 157 -3.63 -19.83 -3.94
CA PRO A 157 -3.95 -18.47 -3.54
C PRO A 157 -4.43 -17.60 -4.71
N THR A 158 -3.93 -17.83 -5.93
CA THR A 158 -4.30 -17.00 -7.08
C THR A 158 -5.73 -17.30 -7.52
N ALA A 159 -6.07 -18.59 -7.66
CA ALA A 159 -7.43 -18.99 -7.99
C ALA A 159 -8.42 -18.62 -6.90
N TYR A 160 -8.06 -18.78 -5.61
CA TYR A 160 -8.91 -18.35 -4.50
C TYR A 160 -9.21 -16.85 -4.56
N PHE A 161 -8.18 -16.01 -4.77
CA PHE A 161 -8.37 -14.57 -4.85
C PHE A 161 -9.24 -14.17 -6.05
N LEU A 162 -8.98 -14.72 -7.24
CA LEU A 162 -9.72 -14.39 -8.45
C LEU A 162 -11.18 -14.86 -8.41
N ASN A 163 -11.41 -16.10 -7.97
CA ASN A 163 -12.72 -16.76 -8.10
C ASN A 163 -13.60 -16.60 -6.87
N VAL A 164 -13.01 -16.36 -5.69
CA VAL A 164 -13.75 -16.35 -4.42
C VAL A 164 -13.65 -14.99 -3.75
N TYR A 165 -12.44 -14.53 -3.44
CA TYR A 165 -12.27 -13.36 -2.59
C TYR A 165 -12.60 -12.04 -3.31
N PHE A 166 -12.03 -11.78 -4.50
CA PHE A 166 -12.29 -10.56 -5.26
C PHE A 166 -13.76 -10.35 -5.62
N PRO A 167 -14.52 -11.36 -6.08
CA PRO A 167 -15.96 -11.24 -6.29
C PRO A 167 -16.76 -10.80 -5.05
N ARG A 168 -16.25 -11.08 -3.83
CA ARG A 168 -16.89 -10.69 -2.57
C ARG A 168 -16.56 -9.27 -2.16
N ILE A 169 -15.31 -8.83 -2.38
CA ILE A 169 -14.83 -7.53 -1.90
C ILE A 169 -14.91 -6.41 -2.94
N PHE A 170 -15.02 -6.75 -4.22
CA PHE A 170 -15.16 -5.81 -5.33
C PHE A 170 -16.44 -6.10 -6.10
N GLY A 171 -17.44 -5.23 -5.96
CA GLY A 171 -18.74 -5.43 -6.59
C GLY A 171 -18.65 -5.50 -8.12
N SER A 172 -17.76 -4.71 -8.72
CA SER A 172 -17.51 -4.70 -10.17
C SER A 172 -16.86 -5.99 -10.67
N LEU A 173 -16.25 -6.79 -9.78
CA LEU A 173 -15.54 -8.03 -10.12
C LEU A 173 -16.32 -9.31 -9.77
N LYS A 174 -17.60 -9.20 -9.39
CA LYS A 174 -18.50 -10.36 -9.23
C LYS A 174 -18.43 -11.38 -10.37
N PRO A 175 -18.34 -10.99 -11.66
CA PRO A 175 -18.23 -11.93 -12.77
C PRO A 175 -16.99 -12.85 -12.73
N LEU A 176 -15.93 -12.50 -11.98
CA LEU A 176 -14.76 -13.37 -11.83
C LEU A 176 -15.07 -14.65 -11.04
N ALA A 177 -16.21 -14.74 -10.34
CA ALA A 177 -16.63 -16.00 -9.70
C ALA A 177 -16.83 -17.16 -10.69
N THR A 178 -17.03 -16.84 -11.98
CA THR A 178 -17.12 -17.82 -13.08
C THR A 178 -15.92 -17.72 -14.02
N PHE A 179 -14.77 -17.22 -13.54
CA PHE A 179 -13.56 -17.14 -14.36
C PHE A 179 -13.16 -18.55 -14.82
N PRO A 180 -12.78 -18.71 -16.11
CA PRO A 180 -12.51 -20.03 -16.65
C PRO A 180 -11.27 -20.68 -16.01
N LEU A 181 -11.34 -22.00 -15.81
CA LEU A 181 -10.18 -22.79 -15.46
C LEU A 181 -9.18 -22.77 -16.62
N LEU A 182 -7.95 -22.38 -16.33
CA LEU A 182 -6.87 -22.31 -17.31
C LEU A 182 -6.14 -23.65 -17.54
N PRO A 183 -5.93 -24.53 -16.55
CA PRO A 183 -5.21 -25.79 -16.76
C PRO A 183 -5.75 -26.72 -17.88
N PRO A 184 -7.06 -26.78 -18.17
CA PRO A 184 -7.59 -27.59 -19.28
C PRO A 184 -7.15 -27.18 -20.70
N VAL A 185 -6.49 -26.02 -20.88
CA VAL A 185 -6.10 -25.48 -22.20
C VAL A 185 -4.80 -26.14 -22.68
N ASN A 186 -4.86 -27.44 -22.94
CA ASN A 186 -3.71 -28.25 -23.34
C ASN A 186 -3.60 -28.46 -24.86
N GLU A 187 -4.66 -28.20 -25.63
CA GLU A 187 -4.69 -28.39 -27.08
C GLU A 187 -5.54 -27.33 -27.81
N ILE A 188 -5.33 -27.20 -29.12
CA ILE A 188 -6.02 -26.23 -30.00
C ILE A 188 -7.56 -26.27 -29.84
N PRO A 189 -8.23 -27.45 -29.76
CA PRO A 189 -9.68 -27.50 -29.58
C PRO A 189 -10.18 -26.88 -28.26
N MET A 190 -9.32 -26.72 -27.25
CA MET A 190 -9.66 -26.12 -25.95
C MET A 190 -9.56 -24.59 -25.96
N VAL A 191 -8.99 -23.99 -27.00
CA VAL A 191 -8.85 -22.53 -27.11
C VAL A 191 -10.21 -21.82 -27.26
N PRO A 192 -11.16 -22.27 -28.11
CA PRO A 192 -12.47 -21.61 -28.18
C PRO A 192 -13.28 -21.69 -26.88
N PRO A 193 -13.39 -22.86 -26.19
CA PRO A 193 -14.03 -22.93 -24.86
C PRO A 193 -13.42 -22.00 -23.81
N LEU A 194 -12.08 -21.84 -23.81
CA LEU A 194 -11.41 -20.85 -22.95
C LEU A 194 -11.86 -19.42 -23.26
N ALA A 195 -11.97 -19.08 -24.55
CA ALA A 195 -12.24 -17.71 -24.98
C ALA A 195 -13.70 -17.28 -24.79
N MET A 196 -14.66 -18.23 -24.85
CA MET A 196 -16.09 -17.93 -24.78
C MET A 196 -16.53 -17.12 -23.54
N PRO A 197 -16.11 -17.44 -22.30
CA PRO A 197 -16.48 -16.65 -21.11
C PRO A 197 -16.05 -15.17 -21.19
N PHE A 198 -14.92 -14.88 -21.82
CA PHE A 198 -14.44 -13.50 -22.02
C PHE A 198 -15.24 -12.73 -23.08
N GLY A 199 -16.08 -13.43 -23.85
CA GLY A 199 -17.03 -12.84 -24.78
C GLY A 199 -18.27 -12.25 -24.10
N ALA A 200 -18.61 -12.72 -22.89
CA ALA A 200 -19.80 -12.32 -22.15
C ALA A 200 -19.73 -10.86 -21.70
N GLU A 201 -20.85 -10.13 -21.78
CA GLU A 201 -20.90 -8.69 -21.49
C GLU A 201 -20.46 -8.36 -20.07
N ASN A 202 -20.87 -9.17 -19.10
CA ASN A 202 -20.50 -9.00 -17.70
C ASN A 202 -18.99 -9.22 -17.44
N MET A 203 -18.38 -10.22 -18.08
CA MET A 203 -16.94 -10.49 -17.97
C MET A 203 -16.12 -9.36 -18.61
N LYS A 204 -16.53 -8.89 -19.79
CA LYS A 204 -15.92 -7.72 -20.44
C LYS A 204 -15.98 -6.49 -19.54
N ALA A 205 -17.14 -6.20 -18.97
CA ALA A 205 -17.31 -5.06 -18.06
C ALA A 205 -16.39 -5.15 -16.84
N ALA A 206 -16.22 -6.33 -16.25
CA ALA A 206 -15.31 -6.54 -15.11
C ALA A 206 -13.84 -6.27 -15.49
N LEU A 207 -13.39 -6.80 -16.65
CA LEU A 207 -12.04 -6.56 -17.16
C LEU A 207 -11.80 -5.09 -17.52
N GLU A 208 -12.80 -4.41 -18.09
CA GLU A 208 -12.74 -2.97 -18.35
C GLU A 208 -12.66 -2.14 -17.05
N CYS A 209 -13.35 -2.55 -16.00
CA CYS A 209 -13.23 -1.90 -14.68
C CYS A 209 -11.82 -2.05 -14.12
N LEU A 210 -11.20 -3.23 -14.23
CA LEU A 210 -9.80 -3.42 -13.84
C LEU A 210 -8.85 -2.51 -14.63
N ALA A 211 -9.05 -2.38 -15.94
CA ALA A 211 -8.26 -1.49 -16.78
C ALA A 211 -8.38 -0.01 -16.34
N LYS A 212 -9.62 0.48 -16.16
CA LYS A 212 -9.90 1.85 -15.70
C LYS A 212 -9.33 2.13 -14.30
N ALA A 213 -9.47 1.17 -13.38
CA ALA A 213 -8.90 1.25 -12.05
C ALA A 213 -7.36 1.30 -12.10
N GLY A 214 -6.74 0.50 -12.98
CA GLY A 214 -5.30 0.52 -13.22
C GLY A 214 -4.80 1.87 -13.74
N GLU A 215 -5.50 2.45 -14.72
CA GLU A 215 -5.17 3.79 -15.24
C GLU A 215 -5.22 4.87 -14.15
N GLU A 216 -6.24 4.84 -13.29
CA GLU A 216 -6.37 5.79 -12.18
C GLU A 216 -5.30 5.55 -11.10
N ALA A 217 -4.97 4.29 -10.79
CA ALA A 217 -3.88 3.97 -9.88
C ALA A 217 -2.52 4.45 -10.40
N LEU A 218 -2.29 4.43 -11.73
CA LEU A 218 -1.09 5.00 -12.34
C LEU A 218 -1.04 6.53 -12.20
N ARG A 219 -2.18 7.23 -12.36
CA ARG A 219 -2.28 8.68 -12.12
C ARG A 219 -1.95 9.04 -10.69
N TRP A 220 -2.55 8.32 -9.73
CA TRP A 220 -2.23 8.47 -8.31
C TRP A 220 -0.75 8.22 -8.03
N ARG A 221 -0.18 7.13 -8.54
CA ARG A 221 1.24 6.81 -8.35
C ARG A 221 2.17 7.89 -8.91
N ALA A 222 1.83 8.48 -10.06
CA ALA A 222 2.58 9.59 -10.63
C ALA A 222 2.54 10.81 -9.70
N ALA A 223 1.37 11.16 -9.15
CA ALA A 223 1.24 12.26 -8.20
C ALA A 223 2.02 12.02 -6.89
N ILE A 224 1.95 10.81 -6.32
CA ILE A 224 2.75 10.45 -5.13
C ILE A 224 4.26 10.60 -5.40
N ARG A 225 4.72 10.20 -6.59
CA ARG A 225 6.14 10.36 -6.98
C ARG A 225 6.52 11.84 -7.08
N GLU A 226 5.66 12.66 -7.68
CA GLU A 226 5.88 14.11 -7.78
C GLU A 226 5.94 14.77 -6.40
N ILE A 227 4.97 14.48 -5.53
CA ILE A 227 4.93 14.96 -4.13
C ILE A 227 6.22 14.57 -3.40
N GLY A 228 6.63 13.31 -3.50
CA GLY A 228 7.86 12.82 -2.90
C GLY A 228 9.10 13.51 -3.44
N GLY A 229 9.19 13.72 -4.76
CA GLY A 229 10.30 14.44 -5.39
C GLY A 229 10.42 15.88 -4.87
N ARG A 230 9.30 16.61 -4.74
CA ARG A 230 9.28 17.98 -4.23
C ARG A 230 9.71 18.06 -2.76
N ILE A 231 9.22 17.16 -1.91
CA ILE A 231 9.56 17.13 -0.48
C ILE A 231 11.01 16.71 -0.26
N MET A 232 11.48 15.68 -0.96
CA MET A 232 12.90 15.28 -0.90
C MET A 232 13.82 16.40 -1.43
N GLY A 233 13.42 17.07 -2.51
CA GLY A 233 14.14 18.21 -3.07
C GLY A 233 14.28 19.40 -2.10
N LYS A 234 13.37 19.52 -1.12
CA LYS A 234 13.41 20.50 -0.02
C LYS A 234 14.27 20.05 1.17
N GLY A 235 14.85 18.86 1.12
CA GLY A 235 15.81 18.39 2.11
C GLY A 235 15.28 17.37 3.12
N PHE A 236 14.16 16.71 2.83
CA PHE A 236 13.53 15.72 3.70
C PHE A 236 13.71 14.30 3.15
N PRO A 237 14.53 13.43 3.78
CA PRO A 237 14.78 12.09 3.26
C PRO A 237 13.57 11.17 3.40
N ALA A 238 13.28 10.37 2.37
CA ALA A 238 12.28 9.32 2.46
C ALA A 238 12.71 8.22 3.45
N PHE A 239 11.79 7.78 4.30
CA PHE A 239 12.07 6.81 5.38
C PHE A 239 11.46 5.42 5.17
N SER A 240 10.33 5.33 4.47
CA SER A 240 9.69 4.05 4.15
C SER A 240 10.12 3.54 2.77
N GLY A 241 10.45 2.25 2.70
CA GLY A 241 10.85 1.55 1.46
C GLY A 241 9.90 0.45 1.00
N GLY A 242 8.86 0.14 1.78
CA GLY A 242 7.91 -0.91 1.45
C GLY A 242 6.95 -1.23 2.59
N PHE A 243 5.97 -2.07 2.30
CA PHE A 243 4.99 -2.57 3.24
C PHE A 243 4.96 -4.09 3.18
N THR A 244 4.86 -4.73 4.33
CA THR A 244 4.64 -6.17 4.45
C THR A 244 3.63 -6.41 5.55
N LYS A 245 2.99 -7.57 5.53
CA LYS A 245 1.99 -7.98 6.50
C LYS A 245 2.35 -9.36 7.02
N ALA A 246 2.27 -9.58 8.33
CA ALA A 246 2.52 -10.92 8.85
C ALA A 246 1.43 -11.88 8.34
N PRO A 247 1.73 -13.16 8.06
CA PRO A 247 0.74 -14.09 7.52
C PRO A 247 -0.53 -14.20 8.38
N PHE A 248 -0.38 -14.14 9.71
CA PHE A 248 -1.52 -14.14 10.62
C PHE A 248 -2.43 -12.92 10.40
N ASP A 249 -1.85 -11.72 10.29
CA ASP A 249 -2.60 -10.48 10.07
C ASP A 249 -3.29 -10.46 8.69
N VAL A 250 -2.71 -11.11 7.67
CA VAL A 250 -3.38 -11.27 6.35
C VAL A 250 -4.70 -12.02 6.52
N ILE A 251 -4.69 -13.11 7.28
CA ILE A 251 -5.87 -13.93 7.53
C ILE A 251 -6.82 -13.20 8.49
N GLY A 252 -6.31 -12.76 9.64
CA GLY A 252 -7.08 -12.18 10.73
C GLY A 252 -7.69 -10.83 10.40
N ASP A 253 -6.93 -9.86 9.90
CA ASP A 253 -7.47 -8.50 9.71
C ASP A 253 -8.22 -8.34 8.37
N SER A 254 -8.12 -9.30 7.45
CA SER A 254 -8.55 -9.07 6.06
C SER A 254 -9.37 -10.22 5.48
N LEU A 255 -8.83 -11.44 5.39
CA LEU A 255 -9.52 -12.54 4.71
C LEU A 255 -10.63 -13.14 5.59
N ARG A 256 -10.24 -13.78 6.70
CA ARG A 256 -11.12 -14.52 7.62
C ARG A 256 -11.86 -13.59 8.59
N GLY A 257 -11.25 -12.46 8.92
CA GLY A 257 -11.75 -11.53 9.92
C GLY A 257 -11.36 -11.93 11.34
N THR A 258 -11.28 -10.94 12.23
CA THR A 258 -10.81 -11.04 13.60
C THR A 258 -11.64 -12.05 14.38
N ARG A 259 -12.98 -11.94 14.28
CA ARG A 259 -13.90 -12.87 14.92
C ARG A 259 -13.71 -14.29 14.39
N GLY A 260 -13.56 -14.44 13.08
CA GLY A 260 -13.43 -15.73 12.43
C GLY A 260 -12.18 -16.47 12.87
N VAL A 261 -11.01 -15.82 12.79
CA VAL A 261 -9.74 -16.45 13.14
C VAL A 261 -9.66 -16.84 14.62
N MET A 262 -10.20 -16.01 15.52
CA MET A 262 -10.24 -16.32 16.95
C MET A 262 -11.11 -17.55 17.26
N LEU A 263 -12.28 -17.67 16.61
CA LEU A 263 -13.15 -18.84 16.77
C LEU A 263 -12.52 -20.11 16.20
N ASP A 264 -11.82 -20.00 15.08
CA ASP A 264 -11.15 -21.14 14.46
C ASP A 264 -10.03 -21.66 15.35
N MET A 265 -9.17 -20.78 15.90
CA MET A 265 -8.13 -21.16 16.86
C MET A 265 -8.69 -21.82 18.13
N PHE A 266 -9.86 -21.41 18.59
CA PHE A 266 -10.52 -22.03 19.74
C PHE A 266 -11.08 -23.42 19.41
N ARG A 267 -11.63 -23.61 18.21
CA ARG A 267 -12.25 -24.87 17.76
C ARG A 267 -11.22 -25.90 17.27
N PHE A 268 -10.09 -25.43 16.73
CA PHE A 268 -9.02 -26.22 16.13
C PHE A 268 -7.66 -25.74 16.68
N PRO A 269 -7.33 -26.04 17.95
CA PRO A 269 -6.12 -25.56 18.62
C PRO A 269 -4.83 -26.21 18.10
#